data_AF-A0A8J8CRT6-F1
#
_entry.id   AF-A0A8J8CRT6-F1
#
_cell.length_a   1.000
_cell.length_b   1.000
_cell.length_c   1.000
_cell.angle_alpha   90.00
_cell.angle_beta   90.00
_cell.angle_gamma   90.00
#
_symmetry.space_group_name_H-M   'P 1'
#
loop_
_entity.id
_entity.type
_entity.pdbx_description
1 polymer ?
#
loop_
_entity_poly.entity_id
_entity_poly.type
_entity_poly.pdbx_seq_one_letter_code
_entity_poly.pdbx_strand_id
1 'polypeptide(L)' 'MQDVAVHLWVGDQDDVVTYTVAVEDGVFDTQEAIDKASARAHADGHRDVNLKEIESA' A
#
# COMPACT_ATOMS: atom_id res chain seq x y z
N MET A 1 -3.14 16.02 5.74
CA MET A 1 -2.48 15.12 4.80
C MET A 1 -1.54 14.32 5.65
N GLN A 2 -1.78 13.02 5.70
CA GLN A 2 -1.14 12.08 6.61
C GLN A 2 -0.37 11.05 5.80
N ASP A 3 0.83 10.72 6.26
CA ASP A 3 1.64 9.66 5.66
C ASP A 3 1.26 8.32 6.27
N VAL A 4 1.09 7.34 5.41
CA VAL A 4 0.65 6.00 5.77
C VAL A 4 1.59 5.00 5.11
N ALA A 5 2.08 4.04 5.91
CA ALA A 5 2.83 2.89 5.43
C ALA A 5 1.87 1.77 5.04
N VAL A 6 1.90 1.35 3.78
CA VAL A 6 1.09 0.24 3.26
C VAL A 6 2.01 -0.94 2.97
N HIS A 7 1.73 -2.07 3.60
CA HIS A 7 2.44 -3.32 3.42
C HIS A 7 1.64 -4.21 2.47
N LEU A 8 2.26 -4.63 1.38
CA LEU A 8 1.65 -5.51 0.39
C LEU A 8 2.43 -6.82 0.32
N TRP A 9 1.71 -7.94 0.38
CA TRP A 9 2.22 -9.24 -0.01
C TRP A 9 2.40 -9.29 -1.53
N VAL A 10 3.49 -9.89 -1.99
CA VAL A 10 3.78 -10.13 -3.41
C VAL A 10 3.70 -11.62 -3.71
N GLY A 11 3.05 -11.96 -4.84
CA GLY A 11 2.90 -13.34 -5.27
C GLY A 11 2.07 -14.17 -4.29
N ASP A 12 2.59 -15.34 -3.89
CA ASP A 12 1.93 -16.27 -2.95
C ASP A 12 2.16 -15.87 -1.47
N GLN A 13 2.33 -14.58 -1.19
CA GLN A 13 2.62 -14.04 0.15
C GLN A 13 3.99 -14.47 0.72
N ASP A 14 4.96 -14.75 -0.14
CA ASP A 14 6.34 -15.09 0.27
C ASP A 14 7.16 -13.82 0.62
N ASP A 15 6.88 -12.71 -0.07
CA ASP A 15 7.57 -11.43 0.08
C ASP A 15 6.62 -10.28 0.45
N VAL A 16 7.14 -9.31 1.22
CA VAL A 16 6.43 -8.07 1.58
C VAL A 16 7.17 -6.87 1.00
N VAL A 17 6.43 -5.99 0.34
CA VAL A 17 6.88 -4.66 -0.05
C VAL A 17 6.12 -3.61 0.74
N THR A 18 6.82 -2.53 1.11
CA THR A 18 6.24 -1.43 1.90
C THR A 18 6.29 -0.14 1.09
N TYR A 19 5.17 0.57 1.02
CA TYR A 19 5.06 1.85 0.34
C TYR A 19 4.50 2.92 1.28
N THR A 20 5.22 4.03 1.43
CA THR A 20 4.71 5.21 2.14
C THR A 20 3.94 6.10 1.17
N VAL A 21 2.67 6.34 1.46
CA VAL A 21 1.76 7.16 0.64
C VAL A 21 1.11 8.24 1.47
N ALA A 22 0.99 9.44 0.90
CA ALA A 22 0.26 10.55 1.52
C ALA A 22 -1.22 10.48 1.13
N VAL A 23 -2.11 10.51 2.12
CA VAL A 23 -3.57 10.57 1.95
C VAL A 23 -4.14 11.84 2.58
N GLU A 24 -5.27 12.33 2.07
CA GLU A 24 -5.92 13.51 2.65
C GLU A 24 -6.53 13.21 4.03
N ASP A 25 -6.54 14.21 4.91
CA ASP A 25 -7.05 14.06 6.29
C ASP A 25 -8.57 14.17 6.28
N GLY A 26 -9.28 13.20 6.85
CA GLY A 26 -10.71 13.32 7.08
C GLY A 26 -11.44 11.99 7.24
N VAL A 27 -10.93 10.95 6.60
CA VAL A 27 -11.32 9.55 6.77
C VAL A 27 -10.02 8.79 6.59
N PHE A 28 -9.78 7.73 7.35
CA PHE A 28 -8.82 6.72 6.91
C PHE A 28 -9.35 6.17 5.58
N ASP A 29 -9.06 6.84 4.46
CA ASP A 29 -9.23 6.33 3.11
C ASP A 29 -8.13 5.31 2.88
N THR A 30 -8.17 4.26 3.71
CA THR A 30 -7.43 3.01 3.61
C THR A 30 -7.48 2.53 2.16
N GLN A 31 -8.62 2.71 1.49
CA GLN A 31 -8.78 2.41 0.07
C GLN A 31 -7.87 3.25 -0.84
N GLU A 32 -7.82 4.58 -0.66
CA GLU A 32 -6.91 5.44 -1.42
C GLU A 32 -5.44 5.06 -1.19
N ALA A 33 -5.07 4.76 0.07
CA ALA A 33 -3.73 4.31 0.40
C ALA A 33 -3.39 2.98 -0.31
N ILE A 34 -4.31 2.01 -0.28
CA ILE A 34 -4.18 0.72 -0.97
C ILE A 34 -4.05 0.93 -2.47
N ASP A 35 -4.89 1.77 -3.09
CA ASP A 35 -4.87 2.00 -4.52
C ASP A 35 -3.56 2.66 -4.96
N LYS A 36 -3.07 3.65 -4.21
CA LYS A 36 -1.76 4.29 -4.46
C LYS A 36 -0.60 3.30 -4.29
N ALA A 37 -0.60 2.50 -3.22
CA ALA A 37 0.44 1.51 -2.96
C ALA A 37 0.43 0.40 -4.01
N SER A 38 -0.74 -0.13 -4.34
CA SER A 38 -0.91 -1.18 -5.36
C SER A 38 -0.49 -0.67 -6.75
N ALA A 39 -0.82 0.58 -7.09
CA ALA A 39 -0.37 1.19 -8.34
C ALA A 39 1.16 1.30 -8.42
N ARG A 40 1.83 1.66 -7.32
CA ARG A 40 3.29 1.66 -7.24
C ARG A 40 3.87 0.25 -7.37
N ALA A 41 3.28 -0.72 -6.67
CA ALA A 41 3.72 -2.10 -6.75
C ALA A 41 3.62 -2.66 -8.18
N HIS A 42 2.51 -2.39 -8.88
CA HIS A 42 2.36 -2.74 -10.29
C HIS A 42 3.38 -2.03 -11.20
N ALA A 43 3.71 -0.77 -10.91
CA ALA A 43 4.72 -0.02 -11.66
C ALA A 43 6.14 -0.58 -11.45
N ASP A 44 6.43 -1.08 -10.25
CA ASP A 44 7.68 -1.77 -9.91
C ASP A 44 7.75 -3.21 -10.49
N GLY A 45 6.64 -3.71 -11.04
CA GLY A 45 6.55 -5.01 -11.72
C GLY A 45 5.91 -6.12 -10.88
N HIS A 46 5.43 -5.84 -9.67
CA HIS A 46 4.69 -6.78 -8.85
C HIS A 46 3.25 -6.90 -9.38
N ARG A 47 2.96 -7.93 -10.17
CA ARG A 47 1.63 -8.14 -10.79
C ARG A 47 0.57 -8.66 -9.83
N ASP A 48 1.00 -9.46 -8.88
CA ASP A 48 0.13 -10.10 -7.90
C ASP A 48 0.47 -9.51 -6.54
N VAL A 49 -0.38 -8.58 -6.08
CA VAL A 49 -0.23 -7.94 -4.78
C VAL A 49 -1.51 -8.03 -3.97
N ASN A 50 -1.36 -8.28 -2.67
CA ASN A 50 -2.47 -8.31 -1.73
C ASN A 50 -2.15 -7.47 -0.50
N LEU A 51 -3.16 -6.84 0.07
CA LEU A 51 -2.97 -6.07 1.28
C LEU A 51 -2.55 -6.99 2.44
N LYS A 52 -1.45 -6.64 3.10
CA LYS A 52 -1.04 -7.24 4.37
C LYS A 52 -1.55 -6.41 5.54
N GLU A 53 -1.11 -5.15 5.61
CA GLU A 53 -1.33 -4.27 6.75
C GLU A 53 -1.16 -2.82 6.34
N ILE A 54 -1.76 -1.92 7.11
CA ILE A 54 -1.61 -0.47 6.96
C ILE A 54 -1.33 0.13 8.33
N GLU A 55 -0.27 0.91 8.41
CA GLU A 55 0.17 1.57 9.63
C GLU A 55 0.35 3.07 9.37
N SER A 56 0.07 3.91 10.37
CA SER A 56 0.44 5.32 10.31
C SER A 56 1.98 5.44 10.32
N ALA A 57 2.53 6.23 9.40
CA ALA A 57 3.98 6.39 9.24
C ALA A 57 4.59 7.37 10.26
#